data_AF-A0A3Q3GL18-F1
#
_entry.id   AF-A0A3Q3GL18-F1
#
_cell.length_a   1.000
_cell.length_b   1.000
_cell.length_c   1.000
_cell.angle_alpha   90.00
_cell.angle_beta   90.00
_cell.angle_gamma   90.00
#
_symmetry.space_group_name_H-M   'P 1'
#
loop_
_entity.id
_entity.type
_entity.pdbx_description
1 polymer ?
#
loop_
_entity_poly.entity_id
_entity_poly.type
_entity_poly.pdbx_seq_one_letter_code
_entity_poly.pdbx_strand_id
1 'polypeptide(L)'
;MREIVHLQAGQCGNQIGAKFWEVISDEHGIDPTGTYHGDSDLQLERINVYYNEATGKVELDVLIGINFVAFLVNITLTSKMLLEGGKYVPRAVLVDLEPGTMDAVRSGPFGQVFRPDNFVFGNC
;
A
#
# COMPACT_ATOMS: atom_id res chain seq x y z
N MET A 1 14.81 -9.78 13.24
CA MET A 1 13.45 -9.65 12.66
C MET A 1 13.27 -10.75 11.62
N ARG A 2 12.06 -11.28 11.43
CA ARG A 2 11.75 -12.27 10.40
C ARG A 2 10.80 -11.61 9.41
N GLU A 3 11.10 -11.71 8.13
CA GLU A 3 10.28 -11.13 7.05
C GLU A 3 9.76 -12.27 6.19
N ILE A 4 8.50 -12.18 5.78
CA ILE A 4 7.85 -13.19 4.93
C ILE A 4 7.46 -12.50 3.63
N VAL A 5 7.90 -13.06 2.51
CA VAL A 5 7.46 -12.66 1.18
C VAL A 5 6.36 -13.61 0.73
N HIS A 6 5.19 -13.07 0.42
CA HIS A 6 4.04 -13.83 -0.05
C HIS A 6 4.08 -13.93 -1.59
N LEU A 7 4.07 -15.14 -2.12
CA LEU A 7 3.98 -15.41 -3.56
C LEU A 7 2.58 -15.91 -3.89
N GLN A 8 1.91 -15.25 -4.84
CA GLN A 8 0.59 -15.62 -5.34
C GLN A 8 0.72 -15.97 -6.81
N ALA A 9 0.12 -17.09 -7.21
CA ALA A 9 0.19 -17.56 -8.58
C ALA A 9 -1.18 -18.03 -9.09
N GLY A 10 -1.54 -17.56 -10.28
CA GLY A 10 -2.75 -17.93 -11.01
C GLY A 10 -4.04 -17.32 -10.47
N GLN A 11 -5.12 -17.48 -11.24
CA GLN A 11 -6.42 -16.85 -10.98
C GLN A 11 -7.00 -17.15 -9.60
N CYS A 12 -6.94 -18.41 -9.15
CA CYS A 12 -7.42 -18.81 -7.82
C CYS A 12 -6.51 -18.29 -6.70
N GLY A 13 -5.19 -18.38 -6.88
CA GLY A 13 -4.21 -17.91 -5.90
C GLY A 13 -4.29 -16.40 -5.66
N ASN A 14 -4.46 -15.63 -6.74
CA ASN A 14 -4.62 -14.19 -6.68
C ASN A 14 -5.94 -13.76 -6.01
N GLN A 15 -7.04 -14.51 -6.19
CA GLN A 15 -8.30 -14.23 -5.50
C GLN A 15 -8.23 -14.49 -4.00
N ILE A 16 -7.69 -15.66 -3.62
CA ILE A 16 -7.52 -16.02 -2.21
C ILE A 16 -6.56 -15.04 -1.55
N GLY A 17 -5.46 -14.73 -2.23
CA GLY A 17 -4.46 -13.80 -1.75
C GLY A 17 -4.98 -12.37 -1.58
N ALA A 18 -5.83 -11.89 -2.49
CA ALA A 18 -6.50 -10.60 -2.32
C ALA A 18 -7.38 -10.57 -1.06
N LYS A 19 -8.14 -11.64 -0.80
CA LYS A 19 -8.96 -11.75 0.42
C LYS A 19 -8.12 -11.92 1.68
N PHE A 20 -7.00 -12.62 1.61
CA PHE A 20 -6.05 -12.69 2.71
C PHE A 20 -5.55 -11.30 3.09
N TRP A 21 -5.07 -10.51 2.12
CA TRP A 21 -4.56 -9.18 2.39
C TRP A 21 -5.62 -8.21 2.92
N GLU A 22 -6.87 -8.33 2.46
CA GLU A 22 -8.02 -7.58 3.02
C GLU A 22 -8.19 -7.88 4.51
N VAL A 23 -8.28 -9.16 4.88
CA VAL A 23 -8.48 -9.56 6.29
C VAL A 23 -7.34 -9.12 7.19
N ILE A 24 -6.07 -9.29 6.75
CA ILE A 24 -4.95 -8.87 7.60
C ILE A 24 -4.86 -7.34 7.69
N SER A 25 -5.21 -6.61 6.63
CA SER A 25 -5.18 -5.15 6.64
C SER A 25 -6.19 -4.62 7.65
N ASP A 26 -7.41 -5.17 7.65
CA ASP A 26 -8.45 -4.84 8.62
C ASP A 26 -8.01 -5.19 10.05
N GLU A 27 -7.36 -6.34 10.27
CA GLU A 27 -6.82 -6.74 11.59
C GLU A 27 -5.77 -5.75 12.11
N HIS A 28 -4.91 -5.25 11.23
CA HIS A 28 -3.83 -4.31 11.57
C HIS A 28 -4.28 -2.83 11.48
N GLY A 29 -5.54 -2.55 11.15
CA GLY A 29 -6.05 -1.19 10.98
C GLY A 29 -5.40 -0.42 9.83
N ILE A 30 -4.94 -1.11 8.78
CA ILE A 30 -4.38 -0.51 7.57
C ILE A 30 -5.50 -0.28 6.57
N ASP A 31 -5.65 0.96 6.11
CA ASP A 31 -6.63 1.30 5.09
C ASP A 31 -6.16 0.87 3.68
N PRO A 32 -7.06 0.91 2.68
CA PRO A 32 -6.68 0.67 1.28
C PRO A 32 -5.60 1.59 0.71
N THR A 33 -5.32 2.73 1.34
CA THR A 33 -4.28 3.68 0.90
C THR A 33 -2.90 3.30 1.44
N GLY A 34 -2.85 2.40 2.44
CA GLY A 34 -1.67 1.95 3.15
C GLY A 34 -1.38 2.77 4.42
N THR A 35 -2.31 3.60 4.86
CA THR A 35 -2.22 4.42 6.07
C THR A 35 -2.77 3.66 7.27
N TYR A 36 -2.10 3.79 8.42
CA TYR A 36 -2.55 3.16 9.66
C TYR A 36 -3.59 4.04 10.37
N HIS A 37 -4.75 3.45 10.64
CA HIS A 37 -5.87 4.05 11.39
C HIS A 37 -6.30 3.17 12.58
N GLY A 38 -5.38 2.35 13.10
CA GLY A 38 -5.64 1.52 14.27
C GLY A 38 -5.63 2.30 15.57
N ASP A 39 -6.22 1.70 16.60
CA ASP A 39 -6.37 2.24 17.95
C ASP A 39 -5.50 1.53 18.99
N SER A 40 -4.78 0.47 18.59
CA SER A 40 -4.00 -0.39 19.47
C SER A 40 -2.55 -0.55 19.00
N ASP A 41 -1.60 -0.25 19.89
CA ASP A 41 -0.17 -0.42 19.66
C ASP A 41 0.22 -1.88 19.32
N LEU A 42 -0.59 -2.86 19.72
CA LEU A 42 -0.37 -4.27 19.38
C LEU A 42 -0.53 -4.55 17.89
N GLN A 43 -1.31 -3.76 17.16
CA GLN A 43 -1.49 -3.91 15.71
C GLN A 43 -0.24 -3.50 14.93
N LEU A 44 0.59 -2.63 15.52
CA LEU A 44 1.89 -2.28 14.96
C LEU A 44 2.97 -3.29 15.37
N GLU A 45 2.70 -4.14 16.37
CA GLU A 45 3.64 -5.17 16.80
C GLU A 45 3.83 -6.19 15.66
N ARG A 46 5.05 -6.27 15.11
CA ARG A 46 5.43 -7.22 14.05
C ARG A 46 4.73 -6.99 12.70
N ILE A 47 4.13 -5.83 12.45
CA ILE A 47 3.60 -5.48 11.12
C ILE A 47 4.66 -5.60 10.02
N ASN A 48 5.92 -5.35 10.37
CA ASN A 48 7.10 -5.48 9.49
C ASN A 48 7.30 -6.90 8.92
N VAL A 49 6.68 -7.93 9.49
CA VAL A 49 6.75 -9.31 8.97
C VAL A 49 6.15 -9.40 7.57
N TYR A 50 4.98 -8.76 7.36
CA TYR A 50 4.22 -8.81 6.10
C TYR A 50 4.26 -7.50 5.32
N TYR A 51 4.38 -6.36 5.99
CA TYR A 51 4.39 -5.04 5.35
C TYR A 51 5.79 -4.44 5.35
N ASN A 52 6.09 -3.73 4.27
CA ASN A 52 7.16 -2.75 4.22
C ASN A 52 6.63 -1.39 4.65
N GLU A 53 7.29 -0.77 5.62
CA GLU A 53 7.06 0.64 5.92
C GLU A 53 7.76 1.49 4.84
N ALA A 54 6.98 2.07 3.95
CA ALA A 54 7.44 3.06 2.99
C ALA A 54 7.34 4.44 3.63
N THR A 55 8.48 5.04 3.92
CA THR A 55 8.55 6.46 4.25
C THR A 55 8.05 7.22 3.03
N GLY A 56 6.88 7.86 3.14
CA GLY A 56 6.39 8.75 2.10
C GLY A 56 7.43 9.85 1.91
N LYS A 57 8.28 9.74 0.89
CA LYS A 57 8.91 10.91 0.30
C LYS A 57 7.76 11.69 -0.30
N VAL A 58 7.22 12.63 0.47
CA VAL A 58 6.44 13.71 -0.09
C VAL A 58 7.35 14.32 -1.15
N GLU A 59 7.06 14.07 -2.42
CA GLU A 59 7.74 14.70 -3.53
C GLU A 59 7.55 16.21 -3.37
N LEU A 60 8.55 16.85 -2.77
CA LEU A 60 8.71 18.29 -2.74
C LEU A 60 8.97 18.87 -4.15
N ASP A 61 8.95 18.05 -5.20
CA ASP A 61 9.42 18.39 -6.54
C ASP A 61 8.38 19.17 -7.39
N VAL A 62 7.13 19.33 -6.93
CA VAL A 62 6.11 20.15 -7.62
C VAL A 62 6.13 21.61 -7.16
N LEU A 63 6.93 21.95 -6.15
CA LEU A 63 6.93 23.26 -5.51
C LEU A 63 8.10 24.16 -5.94
N ILE A 64 8.28 24.36 -7.24
CA ILE A 64 9.19 25.42 -7.75
C ILE A 64 8.41 26.58 -8.40
N GLY A 65 7.07 26.55 -8.35
CA GLY A 65 6.22 27.50 -9.11
C GLY A 65 5.11 28.23 -8.35
N ILE A 66 4.97 28.08 -7.01
CA ILE A 66 3.84 28.66 -6.27
C ILE A 66 4.30 29.84 -5.40
N ASN A 67 3.59 30.97 -5.50
CA ASN A 67 3.82 32.18 -4.71
C ASN A 67 3.95 31.87 -3.20
N PHE A 68 5.00 32.39 -2.57
CA PHE A 68 5.43 32.14 -1.17
C PHE A 68 4.30 32.25 -0.12
N VAL A 69 3.29 33.08 -0.37
CA VAL A 69 2.14 33.29 0.54
C VAL A 69 1.09 32.16 0.44
N ALA A 70 0.85 31.63 -0.76
CA ALA A 70 -0.03 30.47 -0.96
C ALA A 70 0.64 29.17 -0.45
N PHE A 71 1.98 29.14 -0.46
CA PHE A 71 2.78 28.03 0.01
C PHE A 71 2.64 27.79 1.53
N LEU A 72 2.68 28.84 2.36
CA LEU A 72 2.57 28.71 3.82
C LEU A 72 1.17 28.27 4.30
N VAL A 73 0.11 28.76 3.63
CA VAL A 73 -1.28 28.40 3.97
C VAL A 73 -1.60 26.95 3.56
N ASN A 74 -1.15 26.52 2.37
CA ASN A 74 -1.30 25.12 1.95
C ASN A 74 -0.40 24.17 2.77
N ILE A 75 0.81 24.58 3.16
CA ILE A 75 1.70 23.78 4.02
C ILE A 75 1.02 23.43 5.33
N THR A 76 0.27 24.34 5.95
CA THR A 76 -0.30 24.07 7.29
C THR A 76 -1.47 23.06 7.21
N LEU A 77 -2.21 23.04 6.10
CA LEU A 77 -3.29 22.06 5.85
C LEU A 77 -2.78 20.72 5.32
N THR A 78 -1.74 20.70 4.47
CA THR A 78 -1.14 19.45 3.97
C THR A 78 -0.20 18.79 4.98
N SER A 79 0.54 19.56 5.79
CA SER A 79 1.39 18.99 6.85
C SER A 79 0.61 18.28 7.96
N LYS A 80 -0.63 18.71 8.24
CA LYS A 80 -1.49 18.03 9.23
C LYS A 80 -2.03 16.68 8.73
N MET A 81 -2.04 16.44 7.42
CA MET A 81 -2.43 15.17 6.81
C MET A 81 -1.22 14.28 6.45
N LEU A 82 0.01 14.83 6.47
CA LEU A 82 1.24 14.15 6.05
C LEU A 82 2.10 13.62 7.21
N LEU A 83 1.70 13.81 8.46
CA LEU A 83 2.47 13.42 9.65
C LEU A 83 1.96 12.18 10.39
N GLU A 84 0.83 11.61 10.00
CA GLU A 84 0.23 10.48 10.72
C GLU A 84 0.41 9.17 9.93
N GLY A 85 1.55 8.51 10.15
CA GLY A 85 1.79 7.13 9.74
C GLY A 85 2.56 6.97 8.42
N GLY A 86 3.64 6.19 8.45
CA GLY A 86 4.29 5.71 7.22
C GLY A 86 3.33 4.88 6.38
N LYS A 87 3.52 4.84 5.06
CA LYS A 87 2.68 4.04 4.17
C LYS A 87 3.11 2.57 4.23
N TYR A 88 2.23 1.66 4.63
CA TYR A 88 2.49 0.24 4.67
C TYR A 88 2.18 -0.41 3.32
N VAL A 89 3.14 -1.16 2.78
CA VAL A 89 3.03 -1.85 1.49
C VAL A 89 3.21 -3.35 1.68
N PRO A 90 2.26 -4.20 1.26
CA PRO A 90 2.41 -5.66 1.33
C PRO A 90 3.67 -6.19 0.64
N ARG A 91 4.38 -7.10 1.29
CA ARG A 91 5.41 -7.96 0.67
C ARG A 91 4.74 -9.10 -0.10
N ALA A 92 4.03 -8.77 -1.15
CA ALA A 92 3.41 -9.75 -2.04
C ALA A 92 3.93 -9.59 -3.46
N VAL A 93 4.16 -10.72 -4.13
CA VAL A 93 4.38 -10.80 -5.58
C VAL A 93 3.22 -11.59 -6.18
N LEU A 94 2.58 -11.00 -7.18
CA LEU A 94 1.42 -11.58 -7.85
C LEU A 94 1.87 -12.00 -9.24
N VAL A 95 1.69 -13.28 -9.55
CA VAL A 95 2.10 -13.88 -10.82
C VAL A 95 0.86 -14.46 -11.51
N ASP A 96 0.61 -14.05 -12.74
CA ASP A 96 -0.42 -14.69 -13.56
C ASP A 96 -0.02 -14.69 -15.04
N LEU A 97 -0.42 -15.70 -15.79
CA LEU A 97 -0.25 -15.69 -17.25
C LEU A 97 -1.39 -14.96 -17.95
N GLU A 98 -2.49 -14.71 -17.24
CA GLU A 98 -3.66 -13.99 -17.73
C GLU A 98 -3.69 -12.55 -17.18
N PRO A 99 -3.63 -11.52 -18.04
CA PRO A 99 -3.65 -10.12 -17.60
C PRO A 99 -4.99 -9.73 -16.95
N GLY A 100 -6.08 -10.42 -17.31
CA GLY A 100 -7.42 -10.13 -16.78
C GLY A 100 -7.55 -10.31 -15.26
N THR A 101 -6.81 -11.25 -14.66
CA THR A 101 -6.80 -11.42 -13.19
C THR A 101 -6.24 -10.19 -12.49
N MET A 102 -5.30 -9.49 -13.11
CA MET A 102 -4.64 -8.34 -12.50
C MET A 102 -5.58 -7.14 -12.38
N ASP A 103 -6.40 -6.91 -13.40
CA ASP A 103 -7.41 -5.87 -13.38
C ASP A 103 -8.45 -6.17 -12.28
N ALA A 104 -8.80 -7.44 -12.09
CA ALA A 104 -9.67 -7.86 -11.00
C ALA A 104 -9.05 -7.55 -9.63
N VAL A 105 -7.77 -7.88 -9.40
CA VAL A 105 -7.09 -7.58 -8.12
C VAL A 105 -6.96 -6.07 -7.90
N ARG A 106 -6.60 -5.29 -8.93
CA ARG A 106 -6.48 -3.83 -8.83
C ARG A 106 -7.82 -3.12 -8.62
N SER A 107 -8.90 -3.66 -9.17
CA SER A 107 -10.27 -3.17 -8.95
C SER A 107 -10.80 -3.53 -7.56
N GLY A 108 -10.14 -4.44 -6.85
CA GLY A 108 -10.47 -4.82 -5.49
C GLY A 108 -10.27 -3.68 -4.49
N PRO A 109 -10.89 -3.78 -3.30
CA PRO A 109 -10.84 -2.73 -2.27
C PRO A 109 -9.42 -2.38 -1.86
N PHE A 110 -8.54 -3.37 -1.72
CA PHE A 110 -7.12 -3.19 -1.37
C PHE A 110 -6.18 -3.24 -2.59
N GLY A 111 -6.70 -3.11 -3.82
CA GLY A 111 -5.88 -3.22 -5.04
C GLY A 111 -4.79 -2.15 -5.16
N GLN A 112 -5.02 -0.96 -4.59
CA GLN A 112 -4.15 0.21 -4.68
C GLN A 112 -2.96 0.20 -3.71
N VAL A 113 -2.96 -0.73 -2.73
CA VAL A 113 -1.87 -0.84 -1.75
C VAL A 113 -0.66 -1.59 -2.32
N PHE A 114 -0.87 -2.44 -3.32
CA PHE A 114 0.19 -3.22 -3.96
C PHE A 114 1.03 -2.33 -4.87
N ARG A 115 2.35 -2.56 -4.87
CA ARG A 115 3.25 -1.88 -5.82
C ARG A 115 3.04 -2.41 -7.23
N PRO A 116 2.96 -1.54 -8.25
CA PRO A 116 2.86 -1.97 -9.64
C PRO A 116 4.02 -2.87 -10.07
N ASP A 117 5.21 -2.66 -9.49
CA ASP A 117 6.42 -3.44 -9.78
C ASP A 117 6.34 -4.91 -9.31
N ASN A 118 5.44 -5.22 -8.38
CA ASN A 118 5.30 -6.57 -7.82
C ASN A 118 4.39 -7.48 -8.66
N PHE A 119 3.83 -6.94 -9.74
CA PHE A 119 2.92 -7.65 -10.62
C PHE A 119 3.70 -8.21 -11.81
N VAL A 120 3.79 -9.54 -11.88
CA VAL A 120 4.44 -10.26 -12.98
C VAL A 120 3.38 -10.93 -13.81
N PHE A 121 3.33 -10.61 -15.10
CA PHE A 121 2.32 -11.17 -15.98
C PHE A 121 2.84 -11.54 -17.37
N GLY A 122 2.19 -12.53 -17.96
CA GLY A 122 2.45 -12.96 -19.32
C GLY A 122 1.84 -12.03 -20.36
N ASN A 123 2.45 -11.99 -21.54
CA ASN A 123 1.83 -11.49 -22.76
C ASN A 123 1.27 -12.70 -23.50
N CYS A 124 0.01 -13.05 -23.27
CA CYS A 124 -0.69 -14.03 -24.08
C CYS A 124 -1.27 -13.39 -25.35
#